data_AF-A0A3C0HR12-F1
#
_entry.id   AF-A0A3C0HR12-F1
#
_cell.length_a   1.000
_cell.length_b   1.000
_cell.length_c   1.000
_cell.angle_alpha   90.00
_cell.angle_beta   90.00
_cell.angle_gamma   90.00
#
_symmetry.space_group_name_H-M   'P 1'
#
loop_
_entity.id
_entity.type
_entity.pdbx_description
1 polymer ?
#
loop_
_entity_poly.entity_id
_entity_poly.type
_entity_poly.pdbx_seq_one_letter_code
_entity_poly.pdbx_strand_id
1 'polypeptide(L)' 'MHRTLRFRGGVPTVAVQLKGRPWSAVVADMIEGVVAANGLAGAKADRARAALWLAVDDSGELSPVDDGVAETRRSA' A
#
# COMPACT_ATOMS: atom_id res chain seq x y z
N MET A 1 -7.67 1.56 7.60
CA MET A 1 -6.21 1.71 7.43
C MET A 1 -5.51 0.70 8.32
N HIS A 2 -4.78 -0.24 7.72
CA HIS A 2 -4.11 -1.35 8.38
C HIS A 2 -2.58 -1.19 8.20
N ARG A 3 -2.09 -0.04 8.67
CA ARG A 3 -0.67 0.29 8.73
C ARG A 3 -0.27 0.72 10.14
N THR A 4 1.02 0.57 10.44
CA THR A 4 1.66 1.23 11.58
C THR A 4 2.84 2.06 11.11
N LEU A 5 3.16 3.11 11.85
CA LEU A 5 4.28 4.00 11.60
C LEU A 5 5.14 4.06 12.86
N ARG A 6 6.44 3.78 12.73
CA ARG A 6 7.42 3.91 13.80
C ARG A 6 8.59 4.76 13.33
N PHE A 7 9.12 5.59 14.22
CA PHE A 7 10.32 6.40 13.96
C PHE A 7 11.46 5.90 14.82
N ARG A 8 12.62 5.63 14.20
CA ARG A 8 13.84 5.28 14.93
C ARG A 8 15.01 6.07 14.35
N GLY A 9 15.63 6.92 15.15
CA GLY A 9 16.76 7.75 14.71
C GLY A 9 16.41 8.67 13.52
N GLY A 10 15.19 9.18 13.46
CA GLY A 10 14.73 10.02 12.34
C GLY A 10 14.33 9.25 11.07
N VAL A 11 14.51 7.92 11.04
CA VAL A 11 14.08 7.09 9.91
C VAL A 11 12.69 6.52 10.19
N PRO A 12 11.68 6.81 9.34
CA PRO A 12 10.36 6.23 9.46
C PRO A 12 10.33 4.80 8.90
N THR A 13 9.61 3.90 9.58
CA THR A 13 9.25 2.57 9.10
C THR A 13 7.73 2.47 9.02
N VAL A 14 7.23 2.16 7.83
CA VAL A 14 5.82 1.87 7.57
C VAL A 14 5.66 0.36 7.45
N ALA A 15 4.88 -0.24 8.33
CA ALA A 15 4.49 -1.65 8.20
C ALA A 15 3.03 -1.73 7.75
N VAL A 16 2.76 -2.55 6.73
CA VAL A 16 1.41 -2.78 6.17
C VAL A 16 1.06 -4.26 6.27
N GLN A 17 -0.21 -4.57 6.52
CA GLN A 17 -0.68 -5.95 6.44
C GLN A 17 -0.92 -6.36 4.98
N LEU A 18 -0.44 -7.53 4.57
CA LEU A 18 -0.65 -8.07 3.21
C LEU A 18 -1.78 -9.11 3.17
N LYS A 19 -1.72 -10.11 4.05
CA LYS A 19 -2.63 -11.26 4.04
C LYS A 19 -4.10 -10.82 4.25
N GLY A 20 -4.99 -11.36 3.42
CA GLY A 20 -6.44 -11.12 3.50
C GLY A 20 -6.87 -9.73 3.04
N ARG A 21 -6.01 -9.02 2.30
CA ARG A 21 -6.27 -7.66 1.82
C ARG A 21 -6.18 -7.59 0.30
N PRO A 22 -7.09 -6.86 -0.36
CA PRO A 22 -6.90 -6.56 -1.78
C PRO A 22 -5.65 -5.69 -1.95
N TRP A 23 -4.92 -5.92 -3.04
CA TRP A 23 -3.64 -5.26 -3.29
C TRP A 23 -3.75 -3.73 -3.31
N SER A 24 -4.83 -3.19 -3.90
CA SER A 24 -5.09 -1.74 -3.90
C SER A 24 -5.20 -1.14 -2.49
N ALA A 25 -5.74 -1.90 -1.52
CA ALA A 25 -5.79 -1.47 -0.12
C ALA A 25 -4.43 -1.57 0.57
N VAL A 26 -3.54 -2.47 0.13
CA VAL A 26 -2.13 -2.51 0.58
C VAL A 26 -1.39 -1.27 0.10
N VAL A 27 -1.49 -0.95 -1.19
CA VAL A 27 -0.88 0.23 -1.80
C VAL A 27 -1.40 1.50 -1.13
N ALA A 28 -2.72 1.63 -0.94
CA ALA A 28 -3.30 2.78 -0.26
C ALA A 28 -2.74 2.98 1.15
N ASP A 29 -2.61 1.91 1.93
CA ASP A 29 -1.98 1.98 3.25
C ASP A 29 -0.50 2.36 3.19
N MET A 30 0.24 1.91 2.17
CA MET A 30 1.65 2.27 1.99
C MET A 30 1.82 3.76 1.67
N ILE A 31 1.03 4.28 0.71
CA ILE A 31 0.99 5.70 0.34
C ILE A 31 0.69 6.56 1.57
N GLU A 32 -0.29 6.16 2.36
CA GLU A 32 -0.70 6.91 3.55
C GLU A 32 0.32 6.82 4.69
N GLY A 33 1.17 5.80 4.67
CA GLY A 33 2.37 5.73 5.51
C GLY A 33 3.40 6.78 5.13
N VAL A 34 3.68 6.92 3.83
CA VAL A 34 4.63 7.91 3.30
C VAL A 34 4.15 9.34 3.56
N VAL A 35 2.87 9.62 3.30
CA VAL A 35 2.25 10.94 3.57
C VAL A 35 2.39 11.31 5.05
N ALA A 36 2.04 10.39 5.95
CA ALA A 36 2.13 10.62 7.39
C ALA A 36 3.57 10.75 7.89
N ALA A 37 4.48 9.90 7.40
CA ALA A 37 5.90 9.93 7.77
C ALA A 37 6.57 11.28 7.43
N ASN A 38 6.11 11.94 6.37
CA ASN A 38 6.61 13.22 5.92
C ASN A 38 5.78 14.42 6.42
N GLY A 39 4.77 14.20 7.28
CA GLY A 39 3.94 15.27 7.83
C GLY A 39 3.19 16.09 6.77
N LEU A 40 2.86 15.47 5.63
CA LEU A 40 2.19 16.18 4.54
C LEU A 40 0.71 16.40 4.86
N ALA A 41 0.20 17.59 4.53
CA ALA A 41 -1.20 17.96 4.75
C ALA A 41 -1.75 18.79 3.58
N GLY A 42 -3.09 18.86 3.50
CA GLY A 42 -3.83 19.60 2.47
C GLY A 42 -3.37 19.25 1.05
N ALA A 43 -3.30 20.26 0.18
CA ALA A 43 -2.95 20.09 -1.23
C ALA A 43 -1.57 19.44 -1.48
N LYS A 44 -0.64 19.48 -0.50
CA LYS A 44 0.63 18.75 -0.61
C LYS A 44 0.41 17.25 -0.45
N ALA A 45 -0.42 16.84 0.50
CA ALA A 45 -0.78 15.45 0.70
C ALA A 45 -1.54 14.90 -0.51
N ASP A 46 -2.48 15.67 -1.06
CA ASP A 46 -3.30 15.22 -2.19
C ASP A 46 -2.46 15.01 -3.46
N ARG A 47 -1.52 15.93 -3.75
CA ARG A 47 -0.58 15.76 -4.85
C ARG A 47 0.34 14.56 -4.65
N ALA A 48 0.84 14.35 -3.43
CA ALA A 48 1.68 13.19 -3.13
C ALA A 48 0.92 11.87 -3.32
N ARG A 49 -0.34 11.79 -2.86
CA ARG A 49 -1.20 10.61 -3.07
C ARG A 49 -1.38 10.30 -4.55
N ALA A 50 -1.73 11.31 -5.35
CA ALA A 50 -1.95 11.15 -6.79
C ALA A 50 -0.66 10.69 -7.50
N ALA A 51 0.47 11.35 -7.20
CA ALA A 51 1.76 11.00 -7.81
C ALA A 51 2.23 9.59 -7.44
N LEU A 52 2.09 9.19 -6.17
CA LEU A 52 2.50 7.86 -5.72
C LEU A 52 1.61 6.77 -6.30
N TRP A 53 0.31 7.03 -6.48
CA TRP A 53 -0.57 6.08 -7.17
C TRP A 53 -0.17 5.87 -8.62
N LEU A 54 0.10 6.96 -9.36
CA LEU A 54 0.55 6.87 -10.76
C LEU A 54 1.88 6.12 -10.88
N ALA A 55 2.82 6.38 -9.96
CA ALA A 55 4.12 5.71 -9.96
C ALA A 55 4.01 4.19 -9.74
N VAL A 56 3.03 3.74 -8.94
CA VAL A 56 2.77 2.32 -8.70
C VAL A 56 2.09 1.68 -9.92
N ASP A 57 1.16 2.37 -10.58
CA ASP A 57 0.48 1.87 -11.77
C ASP A 57 1.42 1.71 -12.97
N ASP A 58 2.38 2.63 -13.15
CA ASP A 58 3.40 2.60 -14.22
C ASP A 58 4.38 1.43 -14.07
N SER A 59 4.50 0.84 -12.87
CA SER A 59 5.43 -0.27 -12.64
C SER A 59 5.00 -1.61 -13.24
N GLY A 60 3.77 -1.72 -13.78
CA GLY A 60 3.30 -2.88 -14.56
C GLY A 60 3.09 -4.20 -13.79
N GLU A 61 3.53 -4.29 -12.54
CA GLU A 61 3.35 -5.45 -11.65
C GLU A 61 2.32 -5.15 -10.56
N LEU A 62 1.02 -5.22 -10.89
CA LEU A 62 -0.04 -5.16 -9.87
C LEU A 62 -0.85 -6.45 -9.81
N SER A 63 -0.15 -7.57 -9.62
CA SER A 63 -0.70 -8.66 -8.82
C SER A 63 0.23 -8.92 -7.63
N PRO A 64 -0.30 -9.27 -6.45
CA PRO A 64 0.49 -10.09 -5.53
C PRO A 64 1.00 -11.29 -6.34
N VAL A 65 2.23 -11.75 -6.10
CA VAL A 65 2.58 -13.12 -6.48
C VAL A 65 1.45 -13.99 -5.93
N ASP A 66 0.74 -14.71 -6.80
CA ASP A 66 -0.38 -15.57 -6.41
C ASP A 66 0.12 -16.59 -5.38
N ASP A 67 -0.01 -16.27 -4.09
CA ASP A 67 0.11 -17.21 -2.98
C ASP A 67 -1.14 -18.10 -3.02
N GLY A 68 -1.17 -19.01 -4.00
CA GLY A 68 -2.29 -19.84 -4.42
C GLY A 68 -3.35 -20.10 -3.35
N VAL A 69 -4.40 -19.28 -3.36
CA VAL A 69 -5.70 -19.73 -2.86
C VAL A 69 -6.30 -20.52 -4.00
N ALA A 70 -6.07 -21.82 -3.96
CA ALA A 70 -6.68 -22.79 -4.86
C ALA A 70 -8.21 -22.57 -4.89
N GLU A 71 -8.69 -22.00 -6.00
CA GLU A 71 -10.10 -22.07 -6.35
C GLU A 71 -10.39 -23.54 -6.64
N THR A 72 -10.87 -24.24 -5.61
CA THR A 72 -11.48 -25.56 -5.74
C THR A 72 -12.67 -25.37 -6.67
N ARG A 73 -12.46 -25.64 -7.95
CA ARG A 73 -13.52 -25.91 -8.92
C ARG A 73 -14.35 -27.05 -8.32
N ARG A 74 -15.50 -26.71 -7.74
CA ARG A 74 -16.54 -27.70 -7.47
C ARG A 74 -17.04 -28.19 -8.82
N SER A 75 -16.83 -29.48 -9.05
CA SER A 75 -17.45 -30.26 -10.11
C SER A 75 -18.97 -30.15 -10.07
N ALA A 76 -19.58 -30.01 -11.25
CA ALA A 76 -20.92 -30.49 -11.56
C ALA A 76 -20.91 -30.91 -13.04
#